data_AF-A0A6G7BP52-F1
#
_entry.id   AF-A0A6G7BP52-F1
#
_cell.length_a   1.000
_cell.length_b   1.000
_cell.length_c   1.000
_cell.angle_alpha   90.00
_cell.angle_beta   90.00
_cell.angle_gamma   90.00
#
_symmetry.space_group_name_H-M   'P 1'
#
loop_
_entity.id
_entity.type
_entity.pdbx_description
1 polymer ?
#
loop_
_entity_poly.entity_id
_entity_poly.type
_entity_poly.pdbx_seq_one_letter_code
_entity_poly.pdbx_strand_id
1 'polypeptide(L)'
;MFFVINKIEQAVHRTDGLHNPKNPTNPMVLGIYRTQSRTAIFNVYSKKAYGEFWDDLERKKITARYWTPEMKAFARQKVAEAPLPPFIFKLTIVGWIFVALMIATMGLIVYQELKPPLPKSVEAVAMEKAPVVGDIYFGHFEKYKEKGRPIGAEIGFGWFKIIKVEGSDFYLAKSTEMSKTSKPKEQLNSGDYETETFPALQLSEQTGYNIRFKSADGLTEVYISEKK
;
A
#
# COMPACT_ATOMS: atom_id res chain seq x y z
N MET A 1 16.18 16.84 15.95
CA MET A 1 15.35 18.03 15.65
C MET A 1 14.90 17.94 14.19
N PHE A 2 13.62 17.78 13.91
CA PHE A 2 13.10 17.46 12.55
C PHE A 2 13.00 18.67 11.61
N PHE A 3 12.91 19.88 12.17
CA PHE A 3 12.76 21.13 11.43
C PHE A 3 13.37 22.28 12.25
N VAL A 4 14.23 23.08 11.62
CA VAL A 4 14.89 24.25 12.22
C VAL A 4 14.80 25.41 11.25
N ILE A 5 14.43 26.59 11.73
CA ILE A 5 14.53 27.83 10.97
C ILE A 5 15.63 28.67 11.61
N ASN A 6 16.70 28.91 10.86
CA ASN A 6 17.81 29.76 11.26
C ASN A 6 17.75 31.08 10.50
N LYS A 7 18.10 32.15 11.22
CA LYS A 7 18.37 33.46 10.64
C LYS A 7 19.89 33.58 10.48
N ILE A 8 20.36 33.70 9.25
CA ILE A 8 21.79 33.77 8.95
C ILE A 8 22.13 35.19 8.55
N GLU A 9 23.09 35.79 9.26
CA GLU A 9 23.67 37.08 8.89
C GLU A 9 24.50 36.93 7.61
N GLN A 10 24.27 37.83 6.66
CA GLN A 10 24.97 37.87 5.38
C GLN A 10 25.99 39.00 5.34
N ALA A 11 25.63 40.15 5.91
CA ALA A 11 26.48 41.34 5.99
C ALA A 11 25.95 42.29 7.07
N VAL A 12 26.84 43.14 7.59
CA VAL A 12 26.49 44.28 8.45
C VAL A 12 27.04 45.54 7.80
N HIS A 13 26.20 46.55 7.67
CA HIS A 13 26.57 47.84 7.09
C HIS A 13 26.38 48.94 8.12
N ARG A 14 27.39 49.80 8.26
CA ARG A 14 27.25 51.07 8.97
C ARG A 14 26.28 51.96 8.21
N THR A 15 25.48 52.72 8.95
CA THR A 15 24.44 53.57 8.38
C THR A 15 24.92 55.02 8.40
N ASP A 16 26.04 55.29 7.71
CA ASP A 16 26.65 56.61 7.68
C ASP A 16 25.66 57.64 7.12
N GLY A 17 25.31 58.64 7.93
CA GLY A 17 24.32 59.68 7.59
C GLY A 17 22.86 59.34 7.93
N LEU A 18 22.55 58.15 8.45
CA LEU A 18 21.21 57.80 8.95
C LEU A 18 21.21 57.74 10.49
N HIS A 19 20.22 58.38 11.10
CA HIS A 19 20.07 58.41 12.55
C HIS A 19 19.01 57.43 13.04
N ASN A 20 19.21 56.89 14.25
CA ASN A 20 18.21 56.06 14.90
C ASN A 20 16.99 56.91 15.28
N PRO A 21 15.79 56.62 14.74
CA PRO A 21 14.59 57.43 14.96
C PRO A 21 14.04 57.35 16.39
N LYS A 22 14.49 56.38 17.20
CA LYS A 22 14.11 56.27 18.62
C LYS A 22 15.08 56.99 19.56
N ASN A 23 16.36 56.98 19.21
CA ASN A 23 17.43 57.60 20.01
C ASN A 23 18.52 58.12 19.07
N PRO A 24 18.44 59.38 18.60
CA PRO A 24 19.33 59.91 17.56
C PRO A 24 20.82 59.88 17.91
N THR A 25 21.13 59.85 19.21
CA THR A 25 22.48 59.74 19.77
C THR A 25 23.09 58.34 19.68
N ASN A 26 22.27 57.29 19.54
CA ASN A 26 22.76 55.93 19.47
C ASN A 26 23.15 55.56 18.02
N PRO A 27 24.35 54.99 17.80
CA PRO A 27 24.72 54.47 16.50
C PRO A 27 23.81 53.31 16.09
N MET A 28 23.52 53.25 14.80
CA MET A 28 22.67 52.25 14.19
C MET A 28 23.44 51.47 13.13
N VAL A 29 23.11 50.19 12.99
CA VAL A 29 23.66 49.31 11.95
C VAL A 29 22.54 48.64 11.19
N LEU A 30 22.76 48.38 9.90
CA LEU A 30 21.90 47.57 9.06
C LEU A 30 22.49 46.15 8.97
N GLY A 31 21.84 45.18 9.58
CA GLY A 31 22.13 43.77 9.36
C GLY A 31 21.32 43.25 8.17
N ILE A 32 21.98 42.58 7.23
CA ILE A 32 21.34 41.85 6.14
C ILE A 32 21.28 40.38 6.52
N TYR A 33 20.09 39.80 6.44
CA TYR A 33 19.81 38.44 6.87
C TYR A 33 19.15 37.61 5.80
N ARG A 34 19.33 36.29 5.88
CA ARG A 34 18.67 35.30 5.04
C ARG A 34 18.15 34.17 5.92
N THR A 35 16.96 33.68 5.60
CA THR A 35 16.36 32.58 6.33
C THR A 35 16.85 31.26 5.74
N GLN A 36 17.26 30.33 6.60
CA GLN A 36 17.56 28.96 6.24
C GLN A 36 16.61 28.02 6.98
N SER A 37 15.83 27.25 6.24
CA SER A 37 15.03 26.14 6.77
C SER A 37 15.80 24.85 6.58
N ARG A 38 16.02 24.11 7.66
CA ARG A 38 16.74 22.83 7.66
C ARG A 38 15.83 21.75 8.21
N THR A 39 15.67 20.68 7.43
CA THR A 39 14.99 19.45 7.85
C THR A 39 15.97 18.29 7.86
N ALA A 40 15.52 17.12 8.30
CA ALA A 40 16.32 15.90 8.18
C ALA A 40 16.63 15.55 6.70
N ILE A 41 15.73 15.90 5.77
CA ILE A 41 15.73 15.46 4.38
C ILE A 41 16.32 16.52 3.45
N PHE A 42 16.16 17.80 3.75
CA PHE A 42 16.58 18.88 2.87
C PHE A 42 16.93 20.17 3.61
N ASN A 43 17.70 21.02 2.93
CA ASN A 43 17.98 22.40 3.32
C ASN A 43 17.42 23.35 2.28
N VAL A 44 16.81 24.44 2.74
CA VAL A 44 16.28 25.51 1.89
C VAL A 44 16.78 26.86 2.38
N TYR A 45 17.32 27.66 1.48
CA TYR A 45 17.56 29.08 1.73
C TYR A 45 16.44 29.92 1.11
N SER A 46 16.03 30.98 1.81
CA SER A 46 15.14 31.98 1.21
C SER A 46 15.81 32.60 -0.01
N LYS A 47 15.05 32.80 -1.10
CA LYS A 47 15.59 33.42 -2.32
C LYS A 47 16.04 34.86 -2.09
N LYS A 48 15.25 35.60 -1.30
CA LYS A 48 15.49 37.01 -0.97
C LYS A 48 16.17 37.11 0.40
N ALA A 49 17.16 37.97 0.48
CA ALA A 49 17.66 38.51 1.75
C ALA A 49 16.73 39.63 2.22
N TYR A 50 16.86 40.04 3.47
CA TYR A 50 16.12 41.15 4.05
C TYR A 50 17.00 41.92 5.04
N GLY A 51 16.75 43.22 5.17
CA GLY A 51 17.46 44.08 6.11
C GLY A 51 16.74 44.18 7.44
N GLU A 52 17.49 44.36 8.52
CA GLU A 52 16.99 44.80 9.81
C GLU A 52 17.93 45.83 10.40
N PHE A 53 17.39 46.96 10.85
CA PHE A 53 18.16 47.95 11.60
C PHE A 53 18.23 47.57 13.07
N TRP A 54 19.42 47.72 13.65
CA TRP A 54 19.70 47.46 15.06
C TRP A 54 20.34 48.70 15.67
N ASP A 55 19.94 48.99 16.91
CA ASP A 55 20.68 49.88 17.79
C ASP A 55 21.95 49.14 18.24
N ASP A 56 23.12 49.70 17.94
CA ASP A 56 24.40 49.03 18.16
C ASP A 56 24.78 48.99 19.66
N LEU A 57 24.32 49.98 20.45
CA LEU A 57 24.55 50.06 21.89
C LEU A 57 23.57 49.19 22.66
N GLU A 58 22.27 49.32 22.38
CA GLU A 58 21.23 48.57 23.10
C GLU A 58 21.05 47.15 22.57
N ARG A 59 21.64 46.83 21.41
CA ARG A 59 21.45 45.57 20.68
C ARG A 59 19.97 45.24 20.46
N LYS A 60 19.16 46.27 20.23
CA LYS A 60 17.71 46.14 20.00
C LYS A 60 17.37 46.40 18.55
N LYS A 61 16.53 45.52 17.99
CA LYS A 61 15.97 45.70 16.65
C LYS A 61 15.06 46.93 16.61
N ILE A 62 15.29 47.80 15.64
CA ILE A 62 14.43 48.94 15.32
C ILE A 62 13.30 48.44 14.43
N THR A 63 12.06 48.49 14.94
CA THR A 63 10.90 47.96 14.23
C THR A 63 10.59 48.76 12.95
N ALA A 64 10.16 48.05 11.90
CA ALA A 64 9.97 48.61 10.55
C ALA A 64 9.01 49.81 10.48
N ARG A 65 8.10 49.94 11.45
CA ARG A 65 7.18 51.09 11.55
C ARG A 65 7.89 52.42 11.81
N TYR A 66 9.07 52.39 12.44
CA TYR A 66 9.86 53.59 12.72
C TYR A 66 10.84 53.93 11.60
N TRP A 67 10.93 53.11 10.55
CA TRP A 67 11.90 53.35 9.50
C TRP A 67 11.50 54.55 8.66
N THR A 68 12.42 55.49 8.53
CA THR A 68 12.28 56.63 7.62
C THR A 68 12.29 56.16 6.16
N PRO A 69 11.81 56.99 5.22
CA PRO A 69 11.91 56.69 3.79
C PRO A 69 13.35 56.41 3.34
N GLU A 70 14.32 57.15 3.88
CA GLU A 70 15.75 57.00 3.60
C GLU A 70 16.29 55.65 4.11
N MET A 71 15.91 55.25 5.33
CA MET A 71 16.25 53.93 5.88
C MET A 71 15.70 52.80 4.99
N LYS A 72 14.46 52.94 4.50
CA LYS A 72 13.85 51.95 3.61
C LYS A 72 14.58 51.88 2.26
N ALA A 73 14.96 53.03 1.70
CA ALA A 73 15.73 53.09 0.45
C ALA A 73 17.11 52.45 0.62
N PHE A 74 17.82 52.81 1.68
CA PHE A 74 19.14 52.25 2.01
C PHE A 74 19.07 50.72 2.22
N ALA A 75 18.07 50.25 2.99
CA ALA A 75 17.87 48.82 3.19
C ALA A 75 17.56 48.09 1.87
N ARG A 76 16.72 48.66 0.99
CA ARG A 76 16.43 48.06 -0.33
C ARG A 76 17.67 47.95 -1.19
N GLN A 77 18.48 49.01 -1.23
CA GLN A 77 19.74 49.02 -1.97
C GLN A 77 20.68 47.92 -1.46
N LYS A 78 20.95 47.87 -0.16
CA LYS A 78 21.87 46.88 0.42
C LYS A 78 21.35 45.45 0.38
N VAL A 79 20.03 45.25 0.44
CA VAL A 79 19.42 43.92 0.19
C VAL A 79 19.60 43.48 -1.26
N ALA A 80 19.52 44.39 -2.23
CA ALA A 80 19.75 44.07 -3.64
C ALA A 80 21.23 43.74 -3.94
N GLU A 81 22.16 44.36 -3.20
CA GLU A 81 23.60 44.08 -3.28
C GLU A 81 24.01 42.78 -2.56
N ALA A 82 23.11 42.17 -1.78
CA ALA A 82 23.42 40.99 -0.99
C ALA A 82 23.75 39.77 -1.89
N PRO A 83 24.74 38.95 -1.51
CA PRO A 83 25.13 37.79 -2.30
C PRO A 83 23.95 36.82 -2.46
N LEU A 84 23.85 36.20 -3.63
CA LEU A 84 22.88 35.15 -3.91
C LEU A 84 23.11 33.94 -2.97
N PRO A 85 22.05 33.17 -2.65
CA PRO A 85 22.22 32.01 -1.81
C PRO A 85 23.07 30.96 -2.56
N PRO A 86 23.91 30.17 -1.85
CA PRO A 86 24.73 29.15 -2.50
C PRO A 86 23.87 28.08 -3.19
N PHE A 87 22.66 27.84 -2.68
CA PHE A 87 21.63 27.04 -3.30
C PHE A 87 20.27 27.42 -2.71
N ILE A 88 19.19 27.20 -3.46
CA ILE A 88 17.82 27.43 -2.96
C ILE A 88 17.31 26.18 -2.25
N PHE A 89 17.57 24.99 -2.81
CA PHE A 89 17.16 23.70 -2.26
C PHE A 89 18.31 22.70 -2.43
N LYS A 90 18.58 21.91 -1.40
CA LYS A 90 19.56 20.83 -1.45
C LYS A 90 19.10 19.67 -0.57
N LEU A 91 19.01 18.47 -1.14
CA LEU A 91 18.79 17.25 -0.38
C LEU A 91 20.01 16.95 0.50
N THR A 92 19.74 16.46 1.71
CA THR A 92 20.76 15.88 2.57
C THR A 92 21.08 14.46 2.09
N ILE A 93 22.16 13.86 2.60
CA ILE A 93 22.49 12.45 2.35
C ILE A 93 21.31 11.54 2.76
N VAL A 94 20.70 11.83 3.92
CA VAL A 94 19.50 11.13 4.41
C VAL A 94 18.33 11.30 3.44
N GLY A 95 18.15 12.50 2.89
CA GLY A 95 17.11 12.73 1.88
C GLY A 95 17.32 11.94 0.60
N TRP A 96 18.57 11.79 0.14
CA TRP A 96 18.87 10.92 -1.00
C TRP A 96 18.58 9.44 -0.74
N ILE A 97 18.94 8.94 0.45
CA ILE A 97 18.60 7.57 0.86
C ILE A 97 17.08 7.37 0.84
N PHE A 98 16.34 8.34 1.38
CA PHE A 98 14.88 8.31 1.37
C PHE A 98 14.31 8.27 -0.06
N VAL A 99 14.84 9.09 -0.97
CA VAL A 99 14.43 9.06 -2.39
C VAL A 99 14.71 7.71 -3.04
N ALA A 100 15.89 7.12 -2.80
CA ALA A 100 16.23 5.80 -3.33
C ALA A 100 15.28 4.71 -2.81
N LEU A 101 14.93 4.74 -1.52
CA LEU A 101 13.98 3.81 -0.92
C LEU A 101 12.57 3.96 -1.50
N MET A 102 12.13 5.19 -1.75
CA MET A 102 10.84 5.45 -2.40
C MET A 102 10.81 4.87 -3.82
N ILE A 103 11.88 5.07 -4.60
CA ILE A 103 12.00 4.51 -5.95
C ILE A 103 11.99 2.99 -5.92
N ALA A 104 12.75 2.36 -5.02
CA ALA A 104 12.80 0.90 -4.89
C ALA A 104 11.43 0.32 -4.50
N THR A 105 10.74 0.96 -3.54
CA THR A 105 9.40 0.54 -3.12
C THR A 105 8.41 0.62 -4.27
N MET A 106 8.40 1.73 -5.02
CA MET A 106 7.51 1.88 -6.17
C MET A 106 7.84 0.88 -7.29
N GLY A 107 9.12 0.63 -7.55
CA GLY A 107 9.56 -0.39 -8.49
C GLY A 107 9.10 -1.80 -8.09
N LEU A 108 9.13 -2.12 -6.79
CA LEU A 108 8.65 -3.41 -6.27
C LEU A 108 7.14 -3.57 -6.44
N ILE A 109 6.35 -2.52 -6.19
CA ILE A 109 4.90 -2.54 -6.42
C ILE A 109 4.61 -2.83 -7.90
N VAL A 110 5.22 -2.07 -8.80
CA VAL A 110 5.06 -2.27 -10.26
C VAL A 110 5.49 -3.67 -10.68
N TYR A 111 6.61 -4.17 -10.16
CA TYR A 111 7.07 -5.53 -10.44
C TYR A 111 6.06 -6.61 -9.99
N GLN A 112 5.43 -6.43 -8.82
CA GLN A 112 4.45 -7.39 -8.32
C GLN A 112 3.14 -7.40 -9.12
N GLU A 113 2.74 -6.26 -9.69
CA GLU A 113 1.54 -6.17 -10.54
C GLU A 113 1.79 -6.68 -11.96
N LEU A 114 2.99 -6.45 -12.50
CA LEU A 114 3.32 -6.83 -13.88
C LEU A 114 3.91 -8.24 -14.03
N LYS A 115 4.33 -8.88 -12.94
CA LYS A 115 4.87 -10.25 -13.04
C LYS A 115 3.78 -11.18 -13.58
N PRO A 116 4.08 -12.00 -14.61
CA PRO A 116 3.12 -12.97 -15.11
C PRO A 116 2.72 -13.95 -13.99
N PRO A 117 1.48 -14.46 -14.00
CA PRO A 117 1.08 -15.48 -13.05
C PRO A 117 1.99 -16.70 -13.20
N LEU A 118 2.35 -17.30 -12.06
CA LEU A 118 3.13 -18.54 -12.06
C LEU A 118 2.37 -19.60 -12.89
N PRO A 119 3.09 -20.44 -13.65
CA PRO A 119 2.45 -21.52 -14.40
C PRO A 119 1.63 -22.39 -13.45
N LYS A 120 0.34 -22.56 -13.75
CA LYS A 120 -0.56 -23.42 -12.97
C LYS A 120 -0.04 -24.86 -13.04
N SER A 121 -0.16 -25.60 -11.94
CA SER A 121 0.16 -27.03 -11.91
C SER A 121 -0.73 -27.80 -12.89
N VAL A 122 -0.26 -28.95 -13.38
CA VAL A 122 -1.02 -29.83 -14.28
C VAL A 122 -2.36 -30.24 -13.65
N GLU A 123 -2.36 -30.47 -12.34
CA GLU A 123 -3.54 -30.80 -11.54
C GLU A 123 -4.57 -29.66 -11.53
N ALA A 124 -4.14 -28.42 -11.34
CA ALA A 124 -5.05 -27.26 -11.37
C ALA A 124 -5.68 -27.09 -12.76
N VAL A 125 -4.91 -27.33 -13.83
CA VAL A 125 -5.44 -27.30 -15.21
C VAL A 125 -6.42 -28.46 -15.47
N ALA A 126 -6.16 -29.64 -14.90
CA ALA A 126 -7.08 -30.78 -15.02
C ALA A 126 -8.41 -30.55 -14.29
N MET A 127 -8.38 -29.84 -13.15
CA MET A 127 -9.55 -29.46 -12.38
C MET A 127 -10.35 -28.30 -13.03
N GLU A 128 -9.76 -27.51 -13.93
CA GLU A 128 -10.46 -26.47 -14.70
C GLU A 128 -11.26 -27.02 -15.90
N LYS A 129 -11.02 -28.28 -16.29
CA LYS A 129 -11.80 -28.92 -17.36
C LYS A 129 -13.16 -29.37 -16.84
N ALA A 130 -14.20 -29.15 -17.64
CA ALA A 130 -15.55 -29.59 -17.32
C ALA A 130 -15.55 -31.09 -16.96
N PRO A 131 -16.20 -31.49 -15.85
CA PRO A 131 -16.23 -32.88 -15.43
C PRO A 131 -16.89 -33.79 -16.48
N VAL A 132 -16.30 -34.95 -16.76
CA VAL A 132 -16.83 -35.92 -17.74
C VAL A 132 -17.17 -37.26 -17.11
N VAL A 133 -18.01 -38.05 -17.79
CA VAL A 133 -18.36 -39.40 -17.36
C VAL A 133 -17.10 -40.25 -17.19
N GLY A 134 -16.99 -40.91 -16.03
CA GLY A 134 -15.84 -41.72 -15.65
C GLY A 134 -14.80 -41.00 -14.80
N ASP A 135 -14.85 -39.67 -14.71
CA ASP A 135 -13.95 -38.91 -13.85
C ASP A 135 -14.15 -39.28 -12.38
N ILE A 136 -13.04 -39.39 -11.65
CA ILE A 136 -12.99 -39.72 -10.23
C ILE A 136 -12.38 -38.53 -9.49
N TYR A 137 -13.07 -38.11 -8.43
CA TYR A 137 -12.76 -36.93 -7.65
C TYR A 137 -12.69 -37.26 -6.17
N PHE A 138 -11.78 -36.62 -5.44
CA PHE A 138 -11.70 -36.70 -3.98
C PHE A 138 -12.31 -35.45 -3.36
N GLY A 139 -13.04 -35.63 -2.26
CA GLY A 139 -13.66 -34.51 -1.58
C GLY A 139 -14.54 -34.91 -0.41
N HIS A 140 -15.57 -34.10 -0.16
CA HIS A 140 -16.60 -34.40 0.83
C HIS A 140 -17.98 -33.95 0.34
N PHE A 141 -19.03 -34.52 0.94
CA PHE A 141 -20.39 -34.05 0.76
C PHE A 141 -20.98 -33.58 2.09
N GLU A 142 -21.92 -32.65 2.00
CA GLU A 142 -22.76 -32.22 3.11
C GLU A 142 -24.23 -32.37 2.69
N LYS A 143 -25.00 -33.12 3.47
CA LYS A 143 -26.44 -33.26 3.30
C LYS A 143 -27.17 -32.56 4.45
N TYR A 144 -27.80 -31.44 4.14
CA TYR A 144 -28.50 -30.59 5.11
C TYR A 144 -29.91 -31.08 5.40
N LYS A 145 -30.37 -30.90 6.64
CA LYS A 145 -31.78 -31.10 7.03
C LYS A 145 -32.66 -29.92 6.60
N GLU A 146 -32.08 -28.72 6.63
CA GLU A 146 -32.71 -27.46 6.22
C GLU A 146 -31.71 -26.68 5.35
N LYS A 147 -32.20 -26.07 4.26
CA LYS A 147 -31.36 -25.35 3.30
C LYS A 147 -30.48 -24.30 3.97
N GLY A 148 -29.16 -24.40 3.77
CA GLY A 148 -28.17 -23.44 4.27
C GLY A 148 -27.88 -23.51 5.77
N ARG A 149 -28.39 -24.52 6.50
CA ARG A 149 -28.07 -24.74 7.92
C ARG A 149 -27.17 -25.97 8.10
N PRO A 150 -25.88 -25.77 8.41
CA PRO A 150 -24.93 -26.88 8.59
C PRO A 150 -25.13 -27.66 9.90
N ILE A 151 -25.91 -27.13 10.84
CA ILE A 151 -26.15 -27.78 12.14
C ILE A 151 -26.96 -29.06 11.93
N GLY A 152 -26.32 -30.20 12.17
CA GLY A 152 -26.92 -31.54 12.02
C GLY A 152 -26.91 -32.08 10.59
N ALA A 153 -26.09 -31.51 9.71
CA ALA A 153 -25.83 -32.06 8.37
C ALA A 153 -25.08 -33.40 8.46
N GLU A 154 -25.40 -34.31 7.54
CA GLU A 154 -24.61 -35.53 7.35
C GLU A 154 -23.40 -35.17 6.48
N ILE A 155 -22.20 -35.42 7.00
CA ILE A 155 -20.93 -35.13 6.33
C ILE A 155 -20.19 -36.44 6.07
N GLY A 156 -19.69 -36.62 4.85
CA GLY A 156 -18.85 -37.75 4.50
C GLY A 156 -17.71 -37.34 3.56
N PHE A 157 -16.51 -37.86 3.83
CA PHE A 157 -15.28 -37.67 3.06
C PHE A 157 -14.97 -38.95 2.28
N GLY A 158 -14.60 -38.82 1.00
CA GLY A 158 -14.30 -39.97 0.16
C GLY A 158 -14.17 -39.63 -1.31
N TRP A 159 -14.28 -40.68 -2.13
CA TRP A 159 -14.15 -40.58 -3.57
C TRP A 159 -15.52 -40.51 -4.25
N PHE A 160 -15.62 -39.72 -5.29
CA PHE A 160 -16.83 -39.53 -6.09
C PHE A 160 -16.54 -39.85 -7.54
N LYS A 161 -17.41 -40.60 -8.19
CA LYS A 161 -17.30 -40.93 -9.61
C LYS A 161 -18.47 -40.35 -10.38
N ILE A 162 -18.20 -39.68 -11.50
CA ILE A 162 -19.26 -39.21 -12.40
C ILE A 162 -19.73 -40.39 -13.23
N ILE A 163 -20.98 -40.79 -13.02
CA ILE A 163 -21.60 -41.92 -13.73
C ILE A 163 -22.34 -41.44 -14.96
N LYS A 164 -22.96 -40.26 -14.88
CA LYS A 164 -23.81 -39.74 -15.95
C LYS A 164 -23.79 -38.21 -15.93
N VAL A 165 -23.87 -37.62 -17.12
CA VAL A 165 -24.04 -36.18 -17.34
C VAL A 165 -25.20 -35.98 -18.31
N GLU A 166 -26.23 -35.24 -17.90
CA GLU A 166 -27.39 -34.89 -18.73
C GLU A 166 -27.54 -33.37 -18.77
N GLY A 167 -27.09 -32.74 -19.86
CA GLY A 167 -27.08 -31.28 -19.96
C GLY A 167 -26.21 -30.65 -18.87
N SER A 168 -26.84 -29.95 -17.92
CA SER A 168 -26.19 -29.32 -16.77
C SER A 168 -26.19 -30.18 -15.50
N ASP A 169 -26.83 -31.35 -15.54
CA ASP A 169 -27.04 -32.19 -14.38
C ASP A 169 -26.03 -33.35 -14.34
N PHE A 170 -25.38 -33.49 -13.19
CA PHE A 170 -24.33 -34.47 -12.92
C PHE A 170 -24.82 -35.49 -11.90
N TYR A 171 -24.59 -36.76 -12.20
CA TYR A 171 -24.92 -37.88 -11.32
C TYR A 171 -23.62 -38.48 -10.78
N LEU A 172 -23.38 -38.26 -9.49
CA LEU A 172 -22.19 -38.72 -8.78
C LEU A 172 -22.55 -39.93 -7.92
N ALA A 173 -21.75 -40.99 -7.98
CA ALA A 173 -21.73 -42.03 -6.95
C ALA A 173 -20.58 -41.76 -5.98
N LYS A 174 -20.84 -42.01 -4.70
CA LYS A 174 -19.82 -41.98 -3.65
C LYS A 174 -19.17 -43.36 -3.49
N SER A 175 -17.94 -43.40 -2.99
CA SER A 175 -17.26 -44.64 -2.62
C SER A 175 -18.02 -45.38 -1.52
N THR A 176 -17.97 -46.71 -1.53
CA THR A 176 -18.66 -47.55 -0.54
C THR A 176 -18.19 -47.29 0.90
N GLU A 177 -16.93 -46.88 1.08
CA GLU A 177 -16.33 -46.58 2.38
C GLU A 177 -16.10 -45.08 2.59
N MET A 178 -17.17 -44.36 2.94
CA MET A 178 -17.08 -42.94 3.31
C MET A 178 -16.63 -42.76 4.77
N SER A 179 -15.71 -41.81 5.00
CA SER A 179 -15.29 -41.44 6.35
C SER A 179 -16.14 -40.29 6.90
N LYS A 180 -16.54 -40.36 8.17
CA LYS A 180 -17.24 -39.26 8.87
C LYS A 180 -16.29 -38.14 9.31
N THR A 181 -14.99 -38.40 9.29
CA THR A 181 -13.94 -37.43 9.62
C THR A 181 -13.00 -37.29 8.43
N SER A 182 -12.34 -36.14 8.31
CA SER A 182 -11.32 -35.92 7.27
C SER A 182 -10.19 -36.95 7.43
N LYS A 183 -9.86 -37.63 6.33
CA LYS A 183 -8.74 -38.58 6.23
C LYS A 183 -8.00 -38.34 4.91
N PRO A 184 -6.68 -38.63 4.85
CA PRO A 184 -5.93 -38.61 3.60
C PRO A 184 -6.56 -39.54 2.56
N LYS A 185 -6.54 -39.13 1.29
CA LYS A 185 -7.15 -39.86 0.17
C LYS A 185 -6.57 -41.26 -0.01
N GLU A 186 -5.31 -41.47 0.37
CA GLU A 186 -4.58 -42.74 0.29
C GLU A 186 -5.14 -43.79 1.26
N GLN A 187 -5.87 -43.35 2.29
CA GLN A 187 -6.48 -44.22 3.31
C GLN A 187 -7.93 -44.59 3.00
N LEU A 188 -8.47 -44.12 1.86
CA LEU A 188 -9.87 -44.29 1.49
C LEU A 188 -9.99 -45.06 0.17
N ASN A 189 -10.93 -46.00 0.12
CA ASN A 189 -11.15 -46.85 -1.05
C ASN A 189 -11.64 -46.01 -2.25
N SER A 190 -10.95 -46.18 -3.39
CA SER A 190 -11.25 -45.52 -4.67
C SER A 190 -11.55 -46.50 -5.80
N GLY A 191 -11.73 -47.78 -5.49
CA GLY A 191 -12.07 -48.84 -6.44
C GLY A 191 -13.57 -49.16 -6.47
N ASP A 192 -14.23 -49.10 -5.30
CA ASP A 192 -15.62 -49.52 -5.14
C ASP A 192 -16.54 -48.32 -4.91
N TYR A 193 -17.62 -48.25 -5.68
CA TYR A 193 -18.61 -47.17 -5.65
C TYR A 193 -20.00 -47.72 -5.43
N GLU A 194 -20.85 -46.95 -4.76
CA GLU A 194 -22.25 -47.29 -4.58
C GLU A 194 -23.00 -47.31 -5.93
N THR A 195 -23.96 -48.22 -6.06
CA THR A 195 -24.84 -48.30 -7.23
C THR A 195 -25.83 -47.13 -7.27
N GLU A 196 -26.18 -46.59 -6.10
CA GLU A 196 -27.06 -45.44 -5.96
C GLU A 196 -26.26 -44.14 -6.15
N THR A 197 -26.77 -43.25 -7.00
CA THR A 197 -26.19 -41.92 -7.19
C THR A 197 -26.87 -40.91 -6.28
N PHE A 198 -26.19 -39.80 -6.02
CA PHE A 198 -26.88 -38.62 -5.54
C PHE A 198 -28.01 -38.20 -6.51
N PRO A 199 -29.03 -37.47 -6.01
CA PRO A 199 -29.95 -36.73 -6.87
C PRO A 199 -29.16 -35.81 -7.83
N ALA A 200 -29.77 -35.43 -8.94
CA ALA A 200 -29.15 -34.55 -9.93
C ALA A 200 -28.47 -33.33 -9.28
N LEU A 201 -27.16 -33.19 -9.50
CA LEU A 201 -26.37 -32.08 -8.98
C LEU A 201 -25.93 -31.15 -10.11
N GLN A 202 -25.94 -29.86 -9.86
CA GLN A 202 -25.48 -28.84 -10.81
C GLN A 202 -24.14 -28.28 -10.37
N LEU A 203 -23.30 -27.98 -11.34
CA LEU A 203 -22.02 -27.33 -11.11
C LEU A 203 -22.26 -25.87 -10.71
N SER A 204 -21.93 -25.55 -9.46
CA SER A 204 -22.11 -24.21 -8.89
C SER A 204 -20.83 -23.36 -8.93
N GLU A 205 -19.67 -24.00 -8.85
CA GLU A 205 -18.37 -23.34 -8.85
C GLU A 205 -17.32 -24.30 -9.45
N GLN A 206 -16.46 -23.78 -10.33
CA GLN A 206 -15.30 -24.48 -10.88
C GLN A 206 -14.14 -23.49 -11.05
N THR A 207 -13.31 -23.38 -10.02
CA THR A 207 -12.17 -22.44 -9.98
C THR A 207 -10.93 -23.14 -9.41
N GLY A 208 -10.00 -23.55 -10.29
CA GLY A 208 -8.80 -24.27 -9.88
C GLY A 208 -9.15 -25.55 -9.11
N TYR A 209 -8.71 -25.66 -7.85
CA TYR A 209 -8.96 -26.82 -6.98
C TYR A 209 -10.35 -26.85 -6.32
N ASN A 210 -11.21 -25.86 -6.58
CA ASN A 210 -12.55 -25.81 -6.01
C ASN A 210 -13.57 -26.18 -7.10
N ILE A 211 -14.08 -27.41 -7.04
CA ILE A 211 -15.26 -27.80 -7.81
C ILE A 211 -16.39 -28.07 -6.80
N ARG A 212 -17.51 -27.39 -6.97
CA ARG A 212 -18.67 -27.54 -6.09
C ARG A 212 -19.92 -27.90 -6.86
N PHE A 213 -20.52 -29.02 -6.50
CA PHE A 213 -21.82 -29.45 -7.01
C PHE A 213 -22.90 -29.15 -5.97
N LYS A 214 -24.09 -28.75 -6.42
CA LYS A 214 -25.25 -28.51 -5.56
C LYS A 214 -26.50 -29.13 -6.16
N SER A 215 -27.32 -29.77 -5.33
CA SER A 215 -28.65 -30.22 -5.75
C SER A 215 -29.59 -29.03 -5.95
N ALA A 216 -30.60 -29.19 -6.81
CA ALA A 216 -31.56 -28.12 -7.10
C ALA A 216 -32.36 -27.65 -5.86
N ASP A 217 -32.60 -28.54 -4.90
CA ASP A 217 -33.24 -28.23 -3.62
C ASP A 217 -32.30 -27.52 -2.62
N GLY A 218 -30.99 -27.51 -2.87
CA GLY A 218 -29.96 -26.97 -1.99
C GLY A 218 -29.76 -27.77 -0.70
N LEU A 219 -30.19 -29.03 -0.67
CA LEU A 219 -30.02 -29.93 0.48
C LEU A 219 -28.75 -30.77 0.39
N THR A 220 -28.14 -30.93 -0.79
CA THR A 220 -26.90 -31.70 -0.97
C THR A 220 -25.87 -30.83 -1.66
N GLU A 221 -24.70 -30.68 -1.03
CA GLU A 221 -23.54 -30.06 -1.64
C GLU A 221 -22.37 -31.04 -1.65
N VAL A 222 -21.65 -31.10 -2.77
CA VAL A 222 -20.43 -31.91 -2.90
C VAL A 222 -19.28 -30.98 -3.24
N TYR A 223 -18.22 -31.07 -2.44
CA TYR A 223 -17.03 -30.25 -2.51
C TYR A 223 -15.87 -31.14 -2.91
N ILE A 224 -15.28 -30.86 -4.07
CA ILE A 224 -14.14 -31.59 -4.59
C ILE A 224 -12.87 -30.77 -4.38
N SER A 225 -11.83 -31.44 -3.92
CA SER A 225 -10.50 -30.85 -3.76
C SER A 225 -9.48 -31.40 -4.75
N GLU A 226 -9.67 -32.62 -5.28
CA GLU A 226 -8.70 -33.28 -6.17
C GLU A 226 -9.36 -34.18 -7.21
N LYS A 227 -8.63 -34.45 -8.30
CA LYS A 227 -8.99 -35.40 -9.37
C LYS A 227 -7.98 -36.53 -9.43
N LYS A 228 -8.44 -37.76 -9.59
CA LYS A 228 -7.61 -38.96 -9.76
C LYS A 228 -7.20 -39.17 -11.22
#